data_AF-A0A7I8MLE6-F1
#
_entry.id   AF-A0A7I8MLE6-F1
#
_cell.length_a   1.000
_cell.length_b   1.000
_cell.length_c   1.000
_cell.angle_alpha   90.00
_cell.angle_beta   90.00
_cell.angle_gamma   90.00
#
_symmetry.space_group_name_H-M   'P 1'
#
loop_
_entity.id
_entity.type
_entity.pdbx_description
1 polymer ?
#
loop_
_entity_poly.entity_id
_entity_poly.type
_entity_poly.pdbx_seq_one_letter_code
_entity_poly.pdbx_strand_id
1 'polypeptide(L)'
;MVLIQKLSKFVLKNDFTSNNRINAGLGKPEPLCYAASPIRLCGALCASIKMNDKMDKQYFLPLSQLKSVAEGYGACIATDDITVQGKKVGFMYRESPDPDVPADSGWRFFSGDEPQEHVDNAANTAFYDINTIANYDESIVEFLPFPVGSAFGRNDDGEFEAEPFPTDLDSEL
;
A
#
# COMPACT_ATOMS: atom_id res chain seq x y z
N MET A 1 -2.13 -18.49 -8.07
CA MET A 1 -2.44 -17.85 -6.77
C MET A 1 -1.38 -18.00 -5.67
N VAL A 2 -0.69 -19.15 -5.51
CA VAL A 2 0.42 -19.35 -4.51
C VAL A 2 1.51 -18.27 -4.58
N LEU A 3 1.77 -17.74 -5.77
CA LEU A 3 2.81 -16.75 -6.01
C LEU A 3 2.42 -15.37 -5.46
N ILE A 4 1.14 -15.01 -5.51
CA ILE A 4 0.60 -13.71 -5.04
C ILE A 4 0.78 -13.56 -3.53
N GLN A 5 0.47 -14.61 -2.74
CA GLN A 5 0.69 -14.60 -1.28
C GLN A 5 2.19 -14.57 -0.90
N LYS A 6 3.04 -15.27 -1.67
CA LYS A 6 4.50 -15.20 -1.48
C LYS A 6 5.04 -13.80 -1.74
N LEU A 7 4.50 -13.12 -2.76
CA LEU A 7 4.90 -11.78 -3.13
C LEU A 7 4.43 -10.74 -2.13
N SER A 8 3.19 -10.86 -1.64
CA SER A 8 2.69 -10.05 -0.53
C SER A 8 3.68 -10.04 0.65
N LYS A 9 4.09 -11.23 1.12
CA LYS A 9 5.06 -11.38 2.22
C LYS A 9 6.46 -10.85 1.87
N PHE A 10 6.87 -10.94 0.60
CA PHE A 10 8.15 -10.40 0.13
C PHE A 10 8.13 -8.87 0.08
N VAL A 11 7.04 -8.26 -0.39
CA VAL A 11 6.85 -6.81 -0.45
C VAL A 11 6.88 -6.22 0.96
N LEU A 12 6.11 -6.80 1.91
CA LEU A 12 6.08 -6.35 3.30
C LEU A 12 7.47 -6.34 3.95
N LYS A 13 8.26 -7.40 3.74
CA LYS A 13 9.63 -7.50 4.27
C LYS A 13 10.58 -6.47 3.66
N ASN A 14 10.48 -6.21 2.36
CA ASN A 14 11.39 -5.28 1.67
C ASN A 14 11.01 -3.80 1.84
N ASP A 15 9.73 -3.47 1.95
CA ASP A 15 9.29 -2.08 2.16
C ASP A 15 9.51 -1.65 3.63
N PHE A 16 9.32 -2.56 4.61
CA PHE A 16 9.64 -2.24 6.01
C PHE A 16 11.16 -2.12 6.25
N THR A 17 11.97 -2.93 5.57
CA THR A 17 13.44 -2.82 5.68
C THR A 17 14.02 -1.62 4.96
N SER A 18 13.32 -1.06 3.95
CA SER A 18 13.86 0.04 3.15
C SER A 18 13.27 1.42 3.45
N ASN A 19 12.03 1.59 3.91
CA ASN A 19 11.45 2.94 4.08
C ASN A 19 10.28 3.01 5.07
N ASN A 20 10.52 3.02 6.38
CA ASN A 20 9.54 3.58 7.31
C ASN A 20 10.17 4.53 8.34
N ARG A 21 10.44 5.76 7.86
CA ARG A 21 10.74 6.93 8.70
C ARG A 21 9.95 8.18 8.28
N ILE A 22 8.88 8.02 7.50
CA ILE A 22 8.02 9.14 7.11
C ILE A 22 6.58 8.90 7.60
N ASN A 23 6.15 9.80 8.49
CA ASN A 23 4.78 10.01 9.00
C ASN A 23 4.25 9.10 10.11
N ALA A 24 4.92 9.13 11.27
CA ALA A 24 4.21 9.13 12.56
C ALA A 24 4.07 10.59 13.03
N GLY A 25 2.97 11.24 12.66
CA GLY A 25 2.72 12.65 12.96
C GLY A 25 1.29 12.89 13.39
N LEU A 26 0.98 12.63 14.66
CA LEU A 26 -0.09 13.30 15.42
C LEU A 26 0.23 13.12 16.92
N GLY A 27 0.87 14.13 17.51
CA GLY A 27 1.36 14.05 18.90
C GLY A 27 1.87 15.37 19.48
N LYS A 28 1.04 16.43 19.38
CA LYS A 28 1.00 17.67 20.22
C LYS A 28 2.20 18.65 20.18
N PRO A 29 1.96 19.96 20.00
CA PRO A 29 2.99 20.99 20.21
C PRO A 29 2.89 21.58 21.62
N GLU A 30 3.94 21.51 22.44
CA GLU A 30 4.07 22.26 23.71
C GLU A 30 5.56 22.40 24.13
N PRO A 31 5.97 23.41 24.94
CA PRO A 31 6.51 24.65 24.40
C PRO A 31 7.97 24.96 24.82
N LEU A 32 8.51 26.01 24.19
CA LEU A 32 9.74 26.78 24.49
C LEU A 32 10.35 26.65 25.90
N CYS A 33 11.64 26.24 25.99
CA CYS A 33 12.67 26.96 26.77
C CYS A 33 14.12 26.47 26.49
N TYR A 34 14.96 27.43 26.09
CA TYR A 34 16.33 27.73 26.58
C TYR A 34 17.44 26.65 26.60
N ALA A 35 18.43 26.77 25.70
CA ALA A 35 19.82 27.19 26.03
C ALA A 35 20.90 26.60 25.08
N ALA A 36 21.62 27.50 24.41
CA ALA A 36 23.08 27.51 24.17
C ALA A 36 23.79 26.32 23.48
N SER A 37 24.19 26.54 22.22
CA SER A 37 25.59 26.35 21.75
C SER A 37 25.79 26.98 20.37
N PRO A 38 26.83 27.81 20.14
CA PRO A 38 27.19 28.28 18.81
C PRO A 38 28.26 27.37 18.21
N ILE A 39 27.91 26.52 17.25
CA ILE A 39 28.93 25.88 16.40
C ILE A 39 28.92 26.55 15.04
N ARG A 40 30.09 27.09 14.74
CA ARG A 40 30.49 27.83 13.55
C ARG A 40 30.34 26.99 12.27
N LEU A 41 29.93 27.71 11.22
CA LEU A 41 30.05 27.46 9.80
C LEU A 41 31.22 26.53 9.39
N CYS A 42 30.94 25.43 8.70
CA CYS A 42 31.88 24.82 7.76
C CYS A 42 31.14 23.88 6.79
N GLY A 43 31.44 24.03 5.50
CA GLY A 43 31.24 22.97 4.51
C GLY A 43 29.91 23.00 3.77
N ALA A 44 29.93 23.60 2.59
CA ALA A 44 29.13 23.11 1.48
C ALA A 44 29.49 21.63 1.26
N LEU A 45 28.71 20.73 1.86
CA LEU A 45 28.48 19.41 1.32
C LEU A 45 26.99 19.38 1.03
N CYS A 46 26.65 19.82 -0.19
CA CYS A 46 25.49 19.27 -0.87
C CYS A 46 25.79 17.77 -1.02
N ALA A 47 25.57 17.01 0.07
CA ALA A 47 25.61 15.58 0.02
C ALA A 47 24.41 15.23 -0.84
N SER A 48 24.69 14.95 -2.11
CA SER A 48 23.79 14.27 -3.02
C SER A 48 23.36 12.99 -2.33
N ILE A 49 22.26 13.07 -1.57
CA ILE A 49 21.49 11.92 -1.19
C ILE A 49 21.07 11.36 -2.54
N LYS A 50 21.75 10.29 -2.97
CA LYS A 50 21.26 9.47 -4.06
C LYS A 50 19.92 8.94 -3.55
N MET A 51 18.85 9.64 -3.92
CA MET A 51 17.50 9.19 -3.71
C MET A 51 17.42 7.83 -4.38
N ASN A 52 17.07 6.82 -3.59
CA ASN A 52 17.00 5.43 -4.00
C ASN A 52 16.06 5.31 -5.22
N ASP A 53 16.46 4.51 -6.21
CA ASP A 53 15.94 4.33 -7.57
C ASP A 53 14.45 3.90 -7.71
N LYS A 54 13.57 4.16 -6.72
CA LYS A 54 12.14 3.83 -6.75
C LYS A 54 11.25 5.08 -6.94
N MET A 55 11.79 6.16 -7.52
CA MET A 55 11.24 7.53 -7.44
C MET A 55 10.85 8.19 -8.77
N ASP A 56 10.71 7.44 -9.86
CA ASP A 56 10.18 7.97 -11.15
C ASP A 56 8.85 7.32 -11.56
N LYS A 57 8.07 6.82 -10.59
CA LYS A 57 6.67 6.43 -10.87
C LYS A 57 5.80 7.67 -10.82
N GLN A 58 5.24 8.03 -11.97
CA GLN A 58 4.23 9.07 -12.06
C GLN A 58 2.88 8.50 -11.60
N TYR A 59 2.49 8.80 -10.36
CA TYR A 59 1.20 8.39 -9.82
C TYR A 59 0.06 9.12 -10.54
N PHE A 60 -1.06 8.41 -10.73
CA PHE A 60 -2.22 8.95 -11.42
C PHE A 60 -2.92 10.04 -10.59
N LEU A 61 -3.02 9.87 -9.26
CA LEU A 61 -3.52 10.91 -8.36
C LEU A 61 -2.36 11.60 -7.61
N PRO A 62 -2.28 12.95 -7.65
CA PRO A 62 -1.32 13.68 -6.83
C PRO A 62 -1.79 13.72 -5.36
N LEU A 63 -0.83 13.75 -4.42
CA LEU A 63 -1.11 13.78 -2.97
C LEU A 63 -2.02 14.95 -2.54
N SER A 64 -1.99 16.06 -3.26
CA SER A 64 -2.84 17.24 -2.99
C SER A 64 -4.33 17.01 -3.22
N GLN A 65 -4.70 15.94 -3.93
CA GLN A 65 -6.09 15.58 -4.23
C GLN A 65 -6.64 14.47 -3.33
N LEU A 66 -5.79 13.87 -2.48
CA LEU A 66 -6.23 12.83 -1.54
C LEU A 66 -7.10 13.45 -0.45
N LYS A 67 -8.28 12.85 -0.25
CA LYS A 67 -9.24 13.18 0.80
C LYS A 67 -9.20 12.12 1.90
N SER A 68 -9.73 12.45 3.06
CA SER A 68 -10.00 11.51 4.15
C SER A 68 -11.30 10.75 3.85
N VAL A 69 -11.20 9.61 3.17
CA VAL A 69 -12.35 8.75 2.80
C VAL A 69 -12.38 7.47 3.65
N ALA A 70 -11.22 6.91 3.99
CA ALA A 70 -11.11 5.64 4.73
C ALA A 70 -9.96 5.68 5.76
N GLU A 71 -10.07 6.56 6.74
CA GLU A 71 -9.07 6.69 7.81
C GLU A 71 -9.16 5.55 8.83
N GLY A 72 -8.01 5.16 9.39
CA GLY A 72 -7.93 4.21 10.51
C GLY A 72 -8.02 2.73 10.13
N TYR A 73 -8.12 2.40 8.84
CA TYR A 73 -8.11 1.01 8.37
C TYR A 73 -6.71 0.38 8.28
N GLY A 74 -5.66 1.19 8.46
CA GLY A 74 -4.28 0.76 8.32
C GLY A 74 -3.84 0.80 6.85
N ALA A 75 -2.87 -0.04 6.52
CA ALA A 75 -2.25 -0.09 5.23
C ALA A 75 -2.48 -1.44 4.53
N CYS A 76 -2.35 -1.41 3.21
CA CYS A 76 -2.66 -2.49 2.30
C CYS A 76 -1.55 -2.62 1.25
N ILE A 77 -1.57 -3.73 0.52
CA ILE A 77 -0.77 -3.85 -0.69
C ILE A 77 -1.67 -3.56 -1.87
N ALA A 78 -1.22 -2.71 -2.79
CA ALA A 78 -1.88 -2.46 -4.05
C ALA A 78 -0.89 -2.51 -5.20
N THR A 79 -1.41 -2.78 -6.39
CA THR A 79 -0.61 -2.83 -7.61
C THR A 79 -0.47 -1.47 -8.27
N ASP A 80 0.55 -1.35 -9.12
CA ASP A 80 0.82 -0.17 -9.94
C ASP A 80 -0.29 0.09 -10.97
N ASP A 81 -1.04 -0.93 -11.38
CA ASP A 81 -2.21 -0.71 -12.24
C ASP A 81 -3.21 0.26 -11.59
N ILE A 82 -3.39 0.17 -10.27
CA ILE A 82 -4.27 1.07 -9.53
C ILE A 82 -3.61 2.44 -9.37
N THR A 83 -2.37 2.48 -8.87
CA THR A 83 -1.74 3.74 -8.42
C THR A 83 -1.06 4.53 -9.54
N VAL A 84 -0.54 3.86 -10.57
CA VAL A 84 0.17 4.45 -11.71
C VAL A 84 -0.73 4.55 -12.93
N GLN A 85 -1.45 3.47 -13.28
CA GLN A 85 -2.35 3.50 -14.45
C GLN A 85 -3.75 4.06 -14.13
N GLY A 86 -4.09 4.23 -12.85
CA GLY A 86 -5.38 4.78 -12.43
C GLY A 86 -6.55 3.82 -12.67
N LYS A 87 -6.29 2.51 -12.80
CA LYS A 87 -7.35 1.52 -12.92
C LYS A 87 -8.10 1.38 -11.59
N LYS A 88 -9.38 1.00 -11.70
CA LYS A 88 -10.20 0.67 -10.53
C LYS A 88 -9.77 -0.67 -9.93
N VAL A 89 -10.16 -0.90 -8.69
CA VAL A 89 -9.99 -2.20 -8.04
C VAL A 89 -10.98 -3.17 -8.68
N GLY A 90 -10.46 -4.20 -9.34
CA GLY A 90 -11.26 -5.29 -9.92
C GLY A 90 -11.22 -6.56 -9.09
N PHE A 91 -10.21 -6.74 -8.24
CA PHE A 91 -10.14 -7.87 -7.32
C PHE A 91 -9.49 -7.46 -6.00
N MET A 92 -10.05 -7.93 -4.89
CA MET A 92 -9.50 -7.67 -3.57
C MET A 92 -9.70 -8.87 -2.65
N TYR A 93 -8.75 -9.08 -1.74
CA TYR A 93 -8.89 -10.07 -0.69
C TYR A 93 -8.17 -9.62 0.58
N ARG A 94 -8.62 -10.18 1.71
CA ARG A 94 -8.05 -9.89 3.02
C ARG A 94 -7.39 -11.12 3.62
N GLU A 95 -6.07 -11.14 3.64
CA GLU A 95 -5.30 -12.18 4.34
C GLU A 95 -5.04 -11.80 5.79
N SER A 96 -4.46 -12.73 6.56
CA SER A 96 -4.01 -12.43 7.91
C SER A 96 -2.93 -11.34 7.85
N PRO A 97 -3.07 -10.25 8.62
CA PRO A 97 -2.02 -9.26 8.78
C PRO A 97 -0.67 -9.89 9.11
N ASP A 98 0.41 -9.31 8.59
CA ASP A 98 1.75 -9.72 9.00
C ASP A 98 2.03 -9.28 10.46
N PRO A 99 2.35 -10.20 11.37
CA PRO A 99 2.60 -9.87 12.78
C PRO A 99 3.81 -8.95 12.97
N ASP A 100 4.75 -8.91 12.03
CA ASP A 100 5.94 -8.06 12.07
C ASP A 100 5.64 -6.63 11.54
N VAL A 101 4.47 -6.41 10.93
CA VAL A 101 4.05 -5.13 10.36
C VAL A 101 2.72 -4.68 11.00
N PRO A 102 2.75 -3.94 12.13
CA PRO A 102 1.53 -3.54 12.85
C PRO A 102 0.53 -2.70 12.04
N ALA A 103 0.99 -2.06 10.97
CA ALA A 103 0.15 -1.27 10.08
C ALA A 103 -0.55 -2.11 9.01
N ASP A 104 -0.17 -3.37 8.81
CA ASP A 104 -0.80 -4.24 7.80
C ASP A 104 -2.24 -4.57 8.23
N SER A 105 -3.19 -4.20 7.38
CA SER A 105 -4.60 -4.52 7.58
C SER A 105 -4.96 -5.93 7.08
N GLY A 106 -4.08 -6.52 6.28
CA GLY A 106 -4.30 -7.75 5.53
C GLY A 106 -4.93 -7.54 4.15
N TRP A 107 -5.37 -6.32 3.81
CA TRP A 107 -5.99 -6.06 2.51
C TRP A 107 -4.98 -6.04 1.37
N ARG A 108 -5.36 -6.66 0.25
CA ARG A 108 -4.62 -6.74 -1.00
C ARG A 108 -5.55 -6.32 -2.14
N PHE A 109 -5.13 -5.37 -2.96
CA PHE A 109 -5.93 -4.76 -4.04
C PHE A 109 -5.25 -4.93 -5.40
N PHE A 110 -6.04 -5.35 -6.39
CA PHE A 110 -5.61 -5.63 -7.76
C PHE A 110 -6.60 -5.02 -8.74
N SER A 111 -6.15 -4.69 -9.96
CA SER A 111 -7.05 -4.22 -11.00
C SER A 111 -7.89 -5.34 -11.62
N GLY A 112 -7.49 -6.61 -11.44
CA GLY A 112 -8.18 -7.80 -11.96
C GLY A 112 -7.76 -8.20 -13.38
N ASP A 113 -7.29 -7.24 -14.18
CA ASP A 113 -6.84 -7.46 -15.58
C ASP A 113 -5.33 -7.69 -15.69
N GLU A 114 -4.64 -7.90 -14.57
CA GLU A 114 -3.19 -8.01 -14.55
C GLU A 114 -2.73 -9.39 -15.02
N PRO A 115 -1.80 -9.47 -16.00
CA PRO A 115 -1.22 -10.75 -16.35
C PRO A 115 -0.46 -11.31 -15.16
N GLN A 116 -0.46 -12.63 -14.99
CA GLN A 116 0.19 -13.30 -13.87
C GLN A 116 1.65 -12.84 -13.68
N GLU A 117 2.41 -12.66 -14.78
CA GLU A 117 3.79 -12.15 -14.75
C GLU A 117 3.93 -10.75 -14.14
N HIS A 118 2.89 -9.90 -14.26
CA HIS A 118 2.87 -8.56 -13.70
C HIS A 118 2.62 -8.60 -12.19
N VAL A 119 1.64 -9.39 -11.77
CA VAL A 119 1.37 -9.64 -10.35
C VAL A 119 2.58 -10.30 -9.70
N ASP A 120 3.31 -11.13 -10.45
CA ASP A 120 4.44 -11.91 -9.97
C ASP A 120 5.68 -11.07 -9.65
N ASN A 121 5.71 -9.83 -10.12
CA ASN A 121 6.83 -8.94 -9.92
C ASN A 121 6.55 -8.00 -8.73
N ALA A 122 7.32 -8.17 -7.66
CA ALA A 122 7.25 -7.32 -6.46
C ALA A 122 7.57 -5.84 -6.75
N ALA A 123 8.13 -5.49 -7.91
CA ALA A 123 8.31 -4.09 -8.30
C ALA A 123 6.98 -3.41 -8.70
N ASN A 124 5.96 -4.18 -9.07
CA ASN A 124 4.65 -3.71 -9.51
C ASN A 124 3.62 -3.63 -8.38
N THR A 125 4.03 -3.94 -7.16
CA THR A 125 3.20 -3.86 -5.95
C THR A 125 3.95 -3.09 -4.88
N ALA A 126 3.22 -2.38 -4.05
CA ALA A 126 3.80 -1.66 -2.92
C ALA A 126 2.79 -1.50 -1.78
N PHE A 127 3.31 -1.12 -0.62
CA PHE A 127 2.52 -0.83 0.57
C PHE A 127 1.98 0.60 0.53
N TYR A 128 0.66 0.75 0.73
CA TYR A 128 -0.04 2.03 0.73
C TYR A 128 -1.00 2.13 1.91
N ASP A 129 -1.27 3.34 2.37
CA ASP A 129 -2.40 3.58 3.29
C ASP A 129 -3.72 3.28 2.58
N ILE A 130 -4.65 2.59 3.24
CA ILE A 130 -5.96 2.25 2.64
C ILE A 130 -6.72 3.49 2.20
N ASN A 131 -6.59 4.60 2.93
CA ASN A 131 -7.18 5.86 2.53
C ASN A 131 -6.68 6.29 1.14
N THR A 132 -5.42 6.02 0.82
CA THR A 132 -4.88 6.35 -0.51
C THR A 132 -5.62 5.57 -1.58
N ILE A 133 -5.74 4.24 -1.43
CA ILE A 133 -6.42 3.39 -2.42
C ILE A 133 -7.92 3.70 -2.50
N ALA A 134 -8.57 4.02 -1.39
CA ALA A 134 -9.96 4.45 -1.37
C ALA A 134 -10.22 5.76 -2.14
N ASN A 135 -9.20 6.60 -2.35
CA ASN A 135 -9.33 7.77 -3.23
C ASN A 135 -9.25 7.40 -4.73
N TYR A 136 -8.57 6.31 -5.08
CA TYR A 136 -8.57 5.78 -6.45
C TYR A 136 -9.90 5.08 -6.75
N ASP A 137 -10.43 4.36 -5.76
CA ASP A 137 -11.69 3.63 -5.88
C ASP A 137 -12.49 3.67 -4.56
N GLU A 138 -13.43 4.61 -4.47
CA GLU A 138 -14.27 4.79 -3.28
C GLU A 138 -15.19 3.59 -3.01
N SER A 139 -15.44 2.73 -4.00
CA SER A 139 -16.35 1.59 -3.83
C SER A 139 -15.79 0.49 -2.92
N ILE A 140 -14.48 0.48 -2.65
CA ILE A 140 -13.88 -0.49 -1.72
C ILE A 140 -14.27 -0.22 -0.27
N VAL A 141 -14.69 1.01 0.07
CA VAL A 141 -14.92 1.47 1.44
C VAL A 141 -15.96 0.61 2.16
N GLU A 142 -16.99 0.16 1.43
CA GLU A 142 -18.05 -0.71 1.97
C GLU A 142 -17.52 -2.08 2.41
N PHE A 143 -16.41 -2.54 1.84
CA PHE A 143 -15.85 -3.87 2.06
C PHE A 143 -14.76 -3.90 3.12
N LEU A 144 -14.16 -2.76 3.46
CA LEU A 144 -13.08 -2.68 4.47
C LEU A 144 -13.41 -3.28 5.85
N PRO A 145 -14.67 -3.25 6.34
CA PRO A 145 -15.05 -3.89 7.61
C PRO A 145 -15.08 -5.43 7.57
N PHE A 146 -15.03 -6.06 6.39
CA PHE A 146 -15.14 -7.51 6.27
C PHE A 146 -13.93 -8.25 6.88
N PRO A 147 -14.14 -9.44 7.45
CA PRO A 147 -13.11 -10.15 8.20
C PRO A 147 -12.00 -10.71 7.30
N VAL A 148 -10.89 -11.11 7.92
CA VAL A 148 -9.84 -11.92 7.27
C VAL A 148 -10.44 -13.18 6.66
N GLY A 149 -10.00 -13.53 5.46
CA GLY A 149 -10.55 -14.62 4.65
C GLY A 149 -11.62 -14.17 3.65
N SER A 150 -11.93 -12.87 3.58
CA SER A 150 -12.86 -12.33 2.58
C SER A 150 -12.15 -12.09 1.25
N ALA A 151 -12.84 -12.35 0.14
CA ALA A 151 -12.39 -12.04 -1.21
C ALA A 151 -13.57 -11.57 -2.06
N PHE A 152 -13.33 -10.59 -2.92
CA PHE A 152 -14.32 -9.97 -3.78
C PHE A 152 -13.75 -9.69 -5.16
N GLY A 153 -14.53 -10.01 -6.19
CA GLY A 153 -14.25 -9.72 -7.59
C GLY A 153 -15.27 -8.74 -8.14
N ARG A 154 -14.85 -7.84 -9.03
CA ARG A 154 -15.75 -6.93 -9.73
C ARG A 154 -16.25 -7.61 -11.01
N ASN A 155 -17.56 -7.66 -11.19
CA ASN A 155 -18.20 -8.19 -12.38
C ASN A 155 -18.22 -7.15 -13.54
N ASP A 156 -18.73 -7.56 -14.71
CA ASP A 156 -18.84 -6.70 -15.91
C ASP A 156 -19.74 -5.48 -15.70
N ASP A 157 -20.70 -5.57 -14.78
CA ASP A 157 -21.59 -4.47 -14.40
C ASP A 157 -20.92 -3.46 -13.44
N GLY A 158 -19.72 -3.79 -12.97
CA GLY A 158 -18.93 -2.96 -12.06
C GLY A 158 -19.31 -3.13 -10.59
N GLU A 159 -20.05 -4.17 -10.23
CA GLU A 159 -20.43 -4.48 -8.85
C GLU A 159 -19.48 -5.53 -8.25
N PHE A 160 -19.26 -5.49 -6.94
CA PHE A 160 -18.43 -6.49 -6.26
C PHE A 160 -19.25 -7.69 -5.83
N GLU A 161 -18.80 -8.87 -6.22
CA GLU A 161 -19.35 -10.16 -5.83
C GLU A 161 -18.34 -10.92 -4.96
N ALA A 162 -18.85 -11.76 -4.05
CA ALA A 162 -18.00 -12.59 -3.22
C ALA A 162 -17.34 -13.69 -4.06
N GLU A 163 -16.02 -13.74 -4.03
CA GLU A 163 -15.22 -14.74 -4.74
C GLU A 163 -14.66 -15.76 -3.73
N PRO A 164 -14.35 -16.99 -4.18
CA PRO A 164 -13.67 -17.94 -3.32
C PRO A 164 -12.32 -17.36 -2.89
N PHE A 165 -12.03 -17.43 -1.58
CA PHE A 165 -10.77 -16.95 -1.06
C PHE A 165 -9.61 -17.68 -1.76
N PRO A 166 -8.55 -16.97 -2.18
CA PRO A 166 -7.43 -17.60 -2.83
C PRO A 166 -6.72 -18.58 -1.89
N THR A 167 -6.95 -19.88 -2.10
CA THR A 167 -6.25 -20.96 -1.41
C THR A 167 -5.20 -21.60 -2.31
N ASP A 168 -4.13 -22.11 -1.70
CA ASP A 168 -3.06 -22.83 -2.40
C ASP A 168 -3.48 -24.21 -2.94
N LEU A 169 -4.77 -24.58 -2.86
CA LEU A 169 -5.27 -25.94 -3.09
C LEU A 169 -5.37 -26.35 -4.56
N ASP A 170 -5.13 -25.45 -5.52
CA ASP A 170 -5.22 -25.77 -6.95
C ASP A 170 -3.90 -26.26 -7.58
N SER A 171 -2.82 -26.45 -6.79
CA SER A 171 -1.53 -26.93 -7.32
C SER A 171 -1.34 -28.46 -7.35
N GLU A 172 -2.37 -29.26 -7.06
CA GLU A 172 -2.31 -30.73 -7.08
C GLU A 172 -3.25 -31.42 -8.09
N LEU A 173 -3.59 -30.76 -9.21
CA LEU A 173 -4.25 -31.43 -10.34
C LEU A 173 -3.42 -31.34 -11.63
#